data_AF-A0A7G1I7X5-F1
#
_entry.id   AF-A0A7G1I7X5-F1
#
_cell.length_a   1.000
_cell.length_b   1.000
_cell.length_c   1.000
_cell.angle_alpha   90.00
_cell.angle_beta   90.00
_cell.angle_gamma   90.00
#
_symmetry.space_group_name_H-M   'P 1'
#
loop_
_entity.id
_entity.type
_entity.pdbx_description
1 polymer ?
#
loop_
_entity_poly.entity_id
_entity_poly.type
_entity_poly.pdbx_seq_one_letter_code
_entity_poly.pdbx_strand_id
1 'polypeptide(L)'
;MITGPGQAERTLLPGNPRVLSIAQFWHRAAQHDRISAERVAMIGGGETAAAMLHELFRHPISTITVISPQVTLFTRGEGFFENSLFSDPSDWAALTLPERRDAIARTDRGVFSSSVQDALMADDRIRHLRGRVAHAVDRDQQIRLTLSTDRGTENFETVHGFDLVIDGSGLTRCGLPRC
;
A
#
# COMPACT_ATOMS: atom_id res chain seq x y z
N MET A 1 -2.72 18.42 -2.13
CA MET A 1 -2.17 17.09 -2.47
C MET A 1 -3.24 16.38 -3.29
N ILE A 2 -3.01 16.14 -4.58
CA ILE A 2 -3.92 15.38 -5.44
C ILE A 2 -3.54 13.91 -5.23
N THR A 3 -4.33 13.19 -4.44
CA THR A 3 -4.27 11.73 -4.43
C THR A 3 -4.86 11.24 -5.76
N GLY A 4 -4.36 10.13 -6.31
CA GLY A 4 -4.97 9.49 -7.49
C GLY A 4 -6.47 9.17 -7.28
N PRO A 5 -7.17 8.61 -8.28
CA PRO A 5 -8.64 8.48 -8.30
C PRO A 5 -9.23 7.50 -7.26
N GLY A 6 -8.44 7.08 -6.27
CA GLY A 6 -8.87 6.20 -5.19
C GLY A 6 -9.86 6.85 -4.22
N GLN A 7 -10.69 6.02 -3.58
CA GLN A 7 -11.63 6.48 -2.56
C GLN A 7 -10.88 6.66 -1.23
N ALA A 8 -10.38 7.88 -0.98
CA ALA A 8 -9.57 8.20 0.19
C ALA A 8 -10.27 7.98 1.54
N GLU A 9 -11.61 7.92 1.55
CA GLU A 9 -12.44 7.70 2.74
C GLU A 9 -12.73 6.22 3.03
N ARG A 10 -12.47 5.32 2.08
CA ARG A 10 -12.74 3.89 2.25
C ARG A 10 -11.74 3.30 3.24
N THR A 11 -12.24 2.42 4.10
CA THR A 11 -11.45 1.70 5.09
C THR A 11 -12.06 0.33 5.36
N LEU A 12 -11.25 -0.65 5.78
CA LEU A 12 -11.68 -2.01 6.11
C LEU A 12 -12.73 -2.09 7.23
N LEU A 13 -12.66 -1.19 8.22
CA LEU A 13 -13.59 -1.13 9.35
C LEU A 13 -14.06 0.31 9.59
N PRO A 14 -15.09 0.76 8.85
CA PRO A 14 -15.61 2.12 8.99
C PRO A 14 -16.05 2.42 10.42
N GLY A 15 -15.64 3.59 10.94
CA GLY A 15 -15.98 4.03 12.29
C GLY A 15 -15.11 3.47 13.41
N ASN A 16 -14.19 2.53 13.12
CA ASN A 16 -13.25 2.05 14.13
C ASN A 16 -12.07 3.03 14.31
N PRO A 17 -11.80 3.56 15.52
CA PRO A 17 -10.74 4.55 15.74
C PRO A 17 -9.31 4.02 15.51
N ARG A 18 -9.13 2.69 15.48
CA ARG A 18 -7.86 1.99 15.21
C ARG A 18 -7.67 1.62 13.74
N VAL A 19 -8.61 1.96 12.86
CA VAL A 19 -8.45 1.76 11.41
C VAL A 19 -8.63 3.09 10.69
N LEU A 20 -7.55 3.60 10.12
CA LEU A 20 -7.51 4.89 9.44
C LEU A 20 -7.61 4.70 7.94
N SER A 21 -8.53 5.43 7.31
CA SER A 21 -8.50 5.67 5.87
C SER A 21 -7.32 6.61 5.51
N ILE A 22 -7.02 6.71 4.21
CA ILE A 22 -6.03 7.67 3.70
C ILE A 22 -6.34 9.09 4.18
N ALA A 23 -7.61 9.51 4.09
CA ALA A 23 -8.03 10.85 4.50
C ALA A 23 -7.86 11.07 6.01
N GLN A 24 -8.28 10.11 6.84
CA GLN A 24 -8.16 10.18 8.29
C GLN A 24 -6.69 10.23 8.74
N PHE A 25 -5.82 9.47 8.06
CA PHE A 25 -4.38 9.50 8.32
C PHE A 25 -3.80 10.91 8.11
N TRP A 26 -4.02 11.49 6.92
CA TRP A 26 -3.49 12.82 6.61
C TRP A 26 -4.12 13.92 7.47
N HIS A 27 -5.37 13.77 7.88
CA HIS A 27 -6.01 14.70 8.81
C HIS A 27 -5.29 14.72 10.17
N ARG A 28 -4.98 13.53 10.73
CA ARG A 28 -4.22 13.44 11.99
C ARG A 28 -2.80 13.95 11.85
N ALA A 29 -2.11 13.59 10.75
CA ALA A 29 -0.76 14.08 10.47
C ALA A 29 -0.72 15.62 10.36
N ALA A 30 -1.68 16.23 9.65
CA ALA A 30 -1.77 17.69 9.51
C ALA A 30 -2.07 18.42 10.82
N GLN A 31 -2.78 17.77 11.74
CA GLN A 31 -3.05 18.30 13.09
C GLN A 31 -1.84 18.18 14.03
N HIS A 32 -0.69 17.68 13.55
CA HIS A 32 0.48 17.36 14.37
C HIS A 32 0.16 16.40 15.51
N ASP A 33 -0.88 15.57 15.34
CA ASP A 33 -1.23 14.53 16.30
C ASP A 33 -0.17 13.42 16.21
N ARG A 34 0.52 13.16 17.33
CA ARG A 34 1.57 12.12 17.34
C ARG A 34 0.90 10.76 17.41
N ILE A 35 0.70 10.17 16.24
CA ILE A 35 0.29 8.76 16.11
C ILE A 35 1.30 7.89 16.89
N SER A 36 0.85 7.33 18.02
CA SER A 36 1.65 6.48 18.90
C SER A 36 1.00 5.11 18.96
N ALA A 37 1.73 4.08 18.48
CA ALA A 37 1.28 2.70 18.48
C ALA A 37 2.50 1.77 18.47
N GLU A 38 2.39 0.59 19.10
CA GLU A 38 3.48 -0.38 19.09
C GLU A 38 3.53 -1.11 17.74
N ARG A 39 2.40 -1.65 17.29
CA ARG A 39 2.29 -2.44 16.07
C ARG A 39 1.33 -1.80 15.08
N VAL A 40 1.87 -1.22 14.01
CA VAL A 40 1.10 -0.59 12.94
C VAL A 40 1.09 -1.48 11.71
N ALA A 41 -0.09 -1.74 11.14
CA ALA A 41 -0.21 -2.32 9.81
C ALA A 41 -0.46 -1.23 8.77
N MET A 42 0.30 -1.23 7.69
CA MET A 42 0.08 -0.41 6.50
C MET A 42 -0.38 -1.31 5.35
N ILE A 43 -1.58 -1.09 4.84
CA ILE A 43 -2.11 -1.90 3.74
C ILE A 43 -1.88 -1.18 2.41
N GLY A 44 -1.23 -1.88 1.49
CA GLY A 44 -0.90 -1.36 0.17
C GLY A 44 0.60 -1.25 -0.06
N GLY A 45 1.00 -1.34 -1.33
CA GLY A 45 2.39 -1.24 -1.76
C GLY A 45 2.60 -0.24 -2.89
N GLY A 46 1.67 0.71 -3.09
CA GLY A 46 1.80 1.75 -4.10
C GLY A 46 2.26 3.09 -3.52
N GLU A 47 2.31 4.12 -4.36
CA GLU A 47 2.80 5.46 -3.99
C GLU A 47 2.05 6.08 -2.80
N THR A 48 0.73 5.89 -2.71
CA THR A 48 -0.05 6.39 -1.56
C THR A 48 0.43 5.77 -0.24
N ALA A 49 0.64 4.45 -0.22
CA ALA A 49 1.16 3.76 0.96
C ALA A 49 2.60 4.19 1.27
N ALA A 50 3.43 4.41 0.23
CA ALA A 50 4.79 4.90 0.36
C ALA A 50 4.85 6.30 1.00
N ALA A 51 3.99 7.23 0.56
CA ALA A 51 3.94 8.59 1.09
C ALA A 51 3.50 8.60 2.57
N MET A 52 2.49 7.80 2.93
CA MET A 52 2.06 7.67 4.32
C MET A 52 3.14 7.00 5.18
N LEU A 53 3.81 5.97 4.67
CA LEU A 53 4.92 5.31 5.35
C LEU A 53 6.08 6.27 5.63
N HIS A 54 6.42 7.13 4.67
CA HIS A 54 7.43 8.16 4.85
C HIS A 54 7.08 9.14 5.97
N GLU A 55 5.80 9.53 6.09
CA GLU A 55 5.34 10.36 7.18
C GLU A 55 5.42 9.62 8.52
N LEU A 56 5.06 8.33 8.57
CA LEU A 56 5.14 7.50 9.79
C LEU A 56 6.54 7.44 10.41
N PHE A 57 7.62 7.64 9.64
CA PHE A 57 8.98 7.66 10.21
C PHE A 57 9.20 8.78 11.23
N ARG A 58 8.39 9.84 11.16
CA ARG A 58 8.42 10.97 12.09
C ARG A 58 7.65 10.70 13.39
N HIS A 59 6.93 9.59 13.46
CA HIS A 59 6.08 9.21 14.57
C HIS A 59 6.74 8.17 15.48
N PRO A 60 6.43 8.17 16.80
CA PRO A 60 6.95 7.21 17.76
C PRO A 60 6.24 5.85 17.63
N ILE A 61 6.62 5.10 16.59
CA ILE A 61 6.08 3.76 16.30
C ILE A 61 7.18 2.74 16.47
N SER A 62 6.86 1.59 17.08
CA SER A 62 7.83 0.53 17.36
C SER A 62 8.03 -0.43 16.18
N THR A 63 6.94 -0.81 15.50
CA THR A 63 7.01 -1.70 14.33
C THR A 63 5.96 -1.32 13.31
N ILE A 64 6.38 -1.20 12.06
CA ILE A 64 5.50 -0.91 10.92
C ILE A 64 5.54 -2.11 9.98
N THR A 65 4.39 -2.75 9.80
CA THR A 65 4.24 -3.91 8.92
C THR A 65 3.50 -3.52 7.66
N VAL A 66 4.20 -3.47 6.53
CA VAL A 66 3.64 -3.21 5.21
C VAL A 66 3.06 -4.51 4.64
N ILE A 67 1.76 -4.51 4.33
CA ILE A 67 1.02 -5.65 3.80
C ILE A 67 0.72 -5.38 2.33
N SER A 68 1.28 -6.19 1.44
CA SER A 68 1.03 -6.06 0.00
C SER A 68 1.01 -7.43 -0.70
N PRO A 69 0.27 -7.58 -1.81
CA PRO A 69 0.21 -8.87 -2.53
C PRO A 69 1.52 -9.22 -3.26
N GLN A 70 2.39 -8.23 -3.48
CA GLN A 70 3.66 -8.40 -4.18
C GLN A 70 4.72 -9.02 -3.26
N VAL A 71 5.66 -9.75 -3.85
CA VAL A 71 6.71 -10.49 -3.11
C VAL A 71 7.76 -9.55 -2.52
N THR A 72 7.97 -8.40 -3.16
CA THR A 72 8.88 -7.35 -2.69
C THR A 72 8.22 -5.99 -2.88
N LEU A 73 8.69 -4.99 -2.15
CA LEU A 73 8.40 -3.59 -2.45
C LEU A 73 9.30 -3.21 -3.63
N PHE A 74 8.69 -2.86 -4.77
CA PHE A 74 9.44 -2.47 -5.96
C PHE A 74 9.73 -0.96 -5.94
N THR A 75 10.92 -0.58 -6.40
CA THR A 75 11.27 0.80 -6.71
C THR A 75 11.42 1.04 -8.20
N ARG A 76 11.12 2.27 -8.61
CA ARG A 76 11.15 2.72 -9.99
C ARG A 76 12.53 3.27 -10.20
N GLY A 77 13.29 2.64 -11.08
CA GLY A 77 14.30 3.39 -11.79
C GLY A 77 13.57 4.36 -12.71
N GLU A 78 13.69 5.67 -12.48
CA GLU A 78 13.14 6.67 -13.39
C GLU A 78 13.94 6.66 -14.71
N GLY A 79 13.61 5.73 -15.60
CA GLY A 79 14.19 5.66 -16.93
C GLY A 79 13.58 6.73 -17.84
N PHE A 80 14.43 7.58 -18.43
CA PHE A 80 14.01 8.63 -19.37
C PHE A 80 13.07 8.09 -20.46
N PHE A 81 13.43 6.99 -21.13
CA PHE A 81 12.62 6.37 -22.19
C PHE A 81 11.26 5.84 -21.72
N GLU A 82 11.19 5.28 -20.50
CA GLU A 82 9.96 4.77 -19.92
C GLU A 82 9.02 5.92 -19.52
N ASN A 83 9.57 7.06 -19.09
CA ASN A 83 8.81 8.28 -18.79
C ASN A 83 8.31 8.97 -20.07
N SER A 84 9.07 8.90 -21.16
CA SER A 84 8.67 9.44 -22.47
C SER A 84 7.40 8.78 -22.99
N LEU A 85 7.19 7.47 -22.75
CA LEU A 85 5.95 6.78 -23.12
C LEU A 85 4.68 7.38 -22.48
N PHE A 86 4.79 8.01 -21.30
CA PHE A 86 3.68 8.69 -20.64
C PHE A 86 3.53 10.16 -21.06
N SER A 87 4.64 10.79 -21.41
CA SER A 87 4.69 12.22 -21.73
C SER A 87 4.39 12.49 -23.22
N ASP A 88 4.76 11.56 -24.09
CA ASP A 88 4.50 11.57 -25.53
C ASP A 88 4.01 10.16 -25.97
N PRO A 89 2.69 9.94 -26.02
CA PRO A 89 2.12 8.65 -26.39
C PRO A 89 2.07 8.43 -27.91
N SER A 90 2.72 9.27 -28.73
CA SER A 90 2.64 9.19 -30.20
C SER A 90 3.02 7.81 -30.74
N ASP A 91 4.02 7.16 -30.14
CA ASP A 91 4.49 5.83 -30.54
C ASP A 91 3.71 4.68 -29.89
N TRP A 92 2.82 4.95 -28.93
CA TRP A 92 2.03 3.93 -28.24
C TRP A 92 1.17 3.12 -29.21
N ALA A 93 0.56 3.81 -30.18
CA ALA A 93 -0.30 3.20 -31.20
C ALA A 93 0.48 2.31 -32.18
N ALA A 94 1.81 2.47 -32.28
CA ALA A 94 2.67 1.66 -33.12
C ALA A 94 3.13 0.35 -32.44
N LEU A 95 3.08 0.28 -31.11
CA LEU A 95 3.44 -0.92 -30.35
C LEU A 95 2.45 -2.07 -30.57
N THR A 96 2.97 -3.30 -30.59
CA THR A 96 2.17 -4.53 -30.59
C THR A 96 1.47 -4.75 -29.26
N LEU A 97 0.41 -5.58 -29.23
CA LEU A 97 -0.31 -5.89 -27.99
C LEU A 97 0.59 -6.52 -26.89
N PRO A 98 1.54 -7.43 -27.19
CA PRO A 98 2.51 -7.91 -26.20
C PRO A 98 3.40 -6.80 -25.63
N GLU A 99 3.91 -5.89 -26.46
CA GLU A 99 4.76 -4.77 -26.02
C GLU A 99 3.99 -3.80 -25.13
N ARG A 100 2.74 -3.48 -25.49
CA ARG A 100 1.87 -2.66 -24.64
C ARG A 100 1.58 -3.32 -23.31
N ARG A 101 1.37 -4.64 -23.30
CA ARG A 101 1.16 -5.41 -22.06
C ARG A 101 2.40 -5.45 -21.20
N ASP A 102 3.59 -5.60 -21.78
CA ASP A 102 4.84 -5.57 -21.04
C ASP A 102 5.13 -4.18 -20.48
N ALA A 103 4.95 -3.13 -21.29
CA ALA A 103 5.05 -1.75 -20.85
C ALA A 103 4.09 -1.46 -19.68
N ILE A 104 2.79 -1.78 -19.83
CA ILE A 104 1.82 -1.66 -18.74
C ILE A 104 2.24 -2.50 -17.54
N ALA A 105 2.67 -3.74 -17.72
CA ALA A 105 3.05 -4.60 -16.60
C ALA A 105 4.29 -4.09 -15.86
N ARG A 106 5.20 -3.37 -16.52
CA ARG A 106 6.34 -2.70 -15.89
C ARG A 106 5.94 -1.41 -15.18
N THR A 107 4.96 -0.69 -15.73
CA THR A 107 4.55 0.63 -15.23
C THR A 107 3.38 0.60 -14.24
N ASP A 108 2.58 -0.47 -14.22
CA ASP A 108 1.42 -0.69 -13.31
C ASP A 108 1.84 -1.33 -11.97
N ARG A 109 3.12 -1.69 -11.82
CA ARG A 109 3.64 -2.19 -10.55
C ARG A 109 3.81 -1.01 -9.61
N GLY A 110 2.79 -0.71 -8.80
CA GLY A 110 2.80 0.34 -7.79
C GLY A 110 4.16 0.45 -7.08
N VAL A 111 4.76 1.63 -7.22
CA VAL A 111 6.19 1.81 -6.97
C VAL A 111 6.41 2.66 -5.73
N PHE A 112 7.33 2.26 -4.85
CA PHE A 112 7.94 3.16 -3.87
C PHE A 112 8.98 4.04 -4.59
N SER A 113 9.02 5.34 -4.29
CA SER A 113 10.10 6.21 -4.80
C SER A 113 11.45 5.76 -4.24
N SER A 114 12.55 6.08 -4.93
CA SER A 114 13.92 5.84 -4.46
C SER A 114 14.15 6.42 -3.06
N SER A 115 13.64 7.64 -2.81
CA SER A 115 13.71 8.29 -1.50
C SER A 115 13.01 7.52 -0.38
N VAL A 116 11.89 6.84 -0.68
CA VAL A 116 11.22 5.99 0.32
C VAL A 116 11.99 4.69 0.51
N GLN A 117 12.62 4.14 -0.52
CA GLN A 117 13.49 2.97 -0.37
C GLN A 117 14.73 3.25 0.47
N ASP A 118 15.39 4.40 0.28
CA ASP A 118 16.53 4.76 1.11
C ASP A 118 16.13 4.86 2.59
N ALA A 119 14.96 5.45 2.86
CA ALA A 119 14.40 5.53 4.21
C ALA A 119 13.97 4.14 4.74
N LEU A 120 13.41 3.26 3.89
CA LEU A 120 13.09 1.87 4.23
C LEU A 120 14.34 1.07 4.62
N MET A 121 15.45 1.28 3.91
CA MET A 121 16.71 0.57 4.18
C MET A 121 17.40 1.04 5.47
N ALA A 122 17.16 2.29 5.86
CA ALA A 122 17.75 2.88 7.06
C ALA A 122 16.96 2.57 8.35
N ASP A 123 15.73 2.04 8.25
CA ASP A 123 14.82 1.86 9.37
C ASP A 123 14.53 0.37 9.64
N ASP A 124 15.01 -0.12 10.78
CA ASP A 124 14.90 -1.52 11.20
C ASP A 124 13.52 -1.92 11.77
N ARG A 125 12.63 -0.94 11.95
CA ARG A 125 11.26 -1.14 12.47
C ARG A 125 10.33 -1.69 11.41
N ILE A 126 10.74 -1.69 10.14
CA ILE A 126 9.88 -2.01 9.01
C ILE A 126 9.92 -3.50 8.71
N ARG A 127 8.73 -4.07 8.64
CA ARG A 127 8.50 -5.46 8.24
C ARG A 127 7.62 -5.48 7.00
N HIS A 128 7.83 -6.47 6.14
CA HIS A 128 6.96 -6.72 5.00
C HIS A 128 6.25 -8.05 5.19
N LEU A 129 4.93 -8.05 5.01
CA LEU A 129 4.11 -9.24 4.96
C LEU A 129 3.45 -9.33 3.59
N ARG A 130 3.82 -10.35 2.82
CA ARG A 130 3.13 -10.66 1.59
C ARG A 130 1.72 -11.17 1.90
N GLY A 131 0.70 -10.61 1.25
CA GLY A 131 -0.68 -11.10 1.34
C GLY A 131 -1.73 -10.07 0.94
N ARG A 132 -2.96 -10.54 0.76
CA ARG A 132 -4.15 -9.69 0.63
C ARG A 132 -4.96 -9.78 1.91
N VAL A 133 -5.42 -8.64 2.43
CA VAL A 133 -6.32 -8.64 3.57
C VAL A 133 -7.68 -9.17 3.12
N ALA A 134 -8.09 -10.31 3.67
CA ALA A 134 -9.38 -10.93 3.40
C ALA A 134 -10.44 -10.48 4.41
N HIS A 135 -10.03 -10.30 5.68
CA HIS A 135 -10.93 -9.92 6.76
C HIS A 135 -10.22 -9.09 7.83
N ALA A 136 -10.97 -8.24 8.52
CA ALA A 136 -10.50 -7.44 9.64
C ALA A 136 -11.54 -7.46 10.76
N VAL A 137 -11.11 -7.67 12.00
CA VAL A 137 -11.98 -7.70 13.19
C VAL A 137 -11.32 -6.96 14.34
N ASP A 138 -12.08 -6.13 15.06
CA ASP A 138 -11.64 -5.57 16.34
C ASP A 138 -11.83 -6.60 17.46
N ARG A 139 -10.74 -6.98 18.12
CA ARG A 139 -10.75 -7.96 19.22
C ARG A 139 -9.55 -7.74 20.14
N ASP A 140 -9.77 -7.85 21.44
CA ASP A 140 -8.71 -7.75 22.45
C ASP A 140 -7.91 -6.43 22.39
N GLN A 141 -8.59 -5.32 22.10
CA GLN A 141 -7.99 -3.98 21.91
C GLN A 141 -7.05 -3.87 20.68
N GLN A 142 -7.07 -4.86 19.80
CA GLN A 142 -6.28 -4.92 18.58
C GLN A 142 -7.18 -5.18 17.36
N ILE A 143 -6.71 -4.79 16.19
CA ILE A 143 -7.29 -5.18 14.92
C ILE A 143 -6.61 -6.46 14.44
N ARG A 144 -7.37 -7.54 14.36
CA ARG A 144 -6.97 -8.82 13.79
C ARG A 144 -7.19 -8.76 12.28
N LEU A 145 -6.12 -8.85 11.51
CA LEU A 145 -6.16 -8.95 10.05
C LEU A 145 -5.94 -10.40 9.63
N THR A 146 -6.87 -10.94 8.85
CA THR A 146 -6.71 -12.21 8.14
C THR A 146 -6.10 -11.93 6.77
N LEU A 147 -4.92 -12.47 6.54
CA LEU A 147 -4.17 -12.35 5.29
C LEU A 147 -4.27 -13.64 4.50
N SER A 148 -4.78 -13.53 3.27
CA SER A 148 -4.78 -14.60 2.29
C SER A 148 -3.54 -14.50 1.41
N THR A 149 -2.83 -15.62 1.26
CA THR A 149 -1.64 -15.75 0.43
C THR A 149 -1.74 -16.97 -0.48
N ASP A 150 -1.49 -16.78 -1.77
CA ASP A 150 -1.36 -17.91 -2.68
C ASP A 150 0.06 -18.50 -2.54
N ARG A 151 0.14 -19.79 -2.18
CA ARG A 151 1.35 -20.61 -2.22
C ARG A 151 1.11 -21.79 -3.16
N GLY A 152 1.57 -21.66 -4.41
CA GLY A 152 1.31 -22.66 -5.44
C GLY A 152 -0.18 -22.71 -5.79
N THR A 153 -0.81 -23.88 -5.65
CA THR A 153 -2.24 -24.09 -5.88
C THR A 153 -3.11 -23.91 -4.62
N GLU A 154 -2.50 -23.71 -3.45
CA GLU A 154 -3.21 -23.61 -2.18
C GLU A 154 -3.29 -22.17 -1.69
N ASN A 155 -4.48 -21.79 -1.20
CA ASN A 155 -4.68 -20.53 -0.52
C ASN A 155 -4.41 -20.74 0.98
N PHE A 156 -3.46 -19.97 1.53
CA PHE A 156 -3.08 -20.04 2.93
C PHE A 156 -3.48 -18.76 3.65
N GLU A 157 -4.26 -18.90 4.72
CA GLU A 157 -4.70 -17.80 5.56
C GLU A 157 -3.89 -17.71 6.85
N THR A 158 -3.46 -16.50 7.20
CA THR A 158 -2.80 -16.21 8.48
C THR A 158 -3.47 -15.06 9.19
N VAL A 159 -3.43 -15.05 10.53
CA VAL A 159 -4.06 -13.99 11.33
C VAL A 159 -2.99 -13.24 12.12
N HIS A 160 -3.01 -11.90 12.01
CA HIS A 160 -2.05 -11.01 12.66
C HIS A 160 -2.78 -9.90 13.43
N GLY A 161 -2.32 -9.58 14.65
CA GLY A 161 -2.87 -8.48 15.46
C GLY A 161 -2.07 -7.19 15.31
N PHE A 162 -2.76 -6.06 15.27
CA PHE A 162 -2.17 -4.72 15.18
C PHE A 162 -2.93 -3.73 16.07
N ASP A 163 -2.22 -2.76 16.64
CA ASP A 163 -2.85 -1.73 17.50
C ASP A 163 -3.46 -0.61 16.65
N LEU A 164 -2.91 -0.41 15.45
CA LEU A 164 -3.38 0.54 14.46
C LEU A 164 -3.25 -0.06 13.06
N VAL A 165 -4.26 0.14 12.23
CA VAL A 165 -4.25 -0.23 10.81
C VAL A 165 -4.46 1.03 9.97
N ILE A 166 -3.65 1.22 8.95
CA ILE A 166 -3.78 2.29 7.98
C ILE A 166 -4.09 1.65 6.63
N ASP A 167 -5.29 1.94 6.12
CA ASP A 167 -5.75 1.44 4.84
C ASP A 167 -5.29 2.37 3.71
N GLY A 168 -4.14 2.05 3.13
CA GLY A 168 -3.59 2.72 1.95
C GLY A 168 -4.01 2.09 0.63
N SER A 169 -5.01 1.19 0.63
CA SER A 169 -5.51 0.55 -0.59
C SER A 169 -6.39 1.53 -1.39
N GLY A 170 -5.76 2.52 -2.03
CA GLY A 170 -6.48 3.57 -2.76
C GLY A 170 -7.44 3.03 -3.83
N LEU A 171 -7.07 1.95 -4.52
CA LEU A 171 -7.90 1.27 -5.52
C LEU A 171 -7.88 -0.25 -5.27
N THR A 172 -8.97 -0.79 -4.74
CA THR A 172 -9.31 -2.19 -5.02
C THR A 172 -10.02 -2.19 -6.38
N ARG A 173 -9.34 -2.63 -7.46
CA ARG A 173 -10.09 -3.11 -8.63
C ARG A 173 -10.97 -4.24 -8.12
N CYS A 174 -12.29 -4.05 -8.10
CA CYS A 174 -13.23 -5.15 -7.93
C CYS A 174 -12.96 -6.16 -9.05
N GLY A 175 -12.22 -7.21 -8.73
CA GLY A 175 -11.94 -8.34 -9.61
C GLY A 175 -12.68 -9.60 -9.16
N LEU A 176 -13.87 -9.45 -8.55
CA LEU A 176 -14.77 -10.56 -8.23
C LEU A 176 -16.19 -10.19 -8.67
N PRO A 177 -16.93 -11.12 -9.31
CA PRO A 177 -18.22 -10.84 -9.91
C PRO A 177 -19.29 -10.89 -8.83
N ARG A 178 -19.75 -9.74 -8.37
CA ARG A 178 -21.06 -9.52 -7.73
C ARG A 178 -21.16 -8.05 -7.32
N CYS A 179 -21.50 -7.22 -8.31
CA CYS A 179 -22.47 -6.15 -8.11
C CYS A 179 -23.85 -6.71 -8.46
#